data_AF-A0A6F9B8P3-F1
#
_entry.id   AF-A0A6F9B8P3-F1
#
_cell.length_a   1.000
_cell.length_b   1.000
_cell.length_c   1.000
_cell.angle_alpha   90.00
_cell.angle_beta   90.00
_cell.angle_gamma   90.00
#
_symmetry.space_group_name_H-M   'P 1'
#
loop_
_entity.id
_entity.type
_entity.pdbx_description
1 polymer ?
#
loop_
_entity_poly.entity_id
_entity_poly.type
_entity_poly.pdbx_seq_one_letter_code
_entity_poly.pdbx_strand_id
1 'polypeptide(L)' 'MKKKRSSTELLLRNVPFQRLGRKIALFFKTDLCFQSSAVMALQEASKAYLVGLFEDTKLCAIHAKRVHIVP' A
#
# COMPACT_ATOMS: atom_id res chain seq x y z
N MET A 1 -14.67 18.04 -2.86
CA MET A 1 -13.30 17.74 -2.38
C MET A 1 -13.37 16.44 -1.59
N LYS A 2 -12.81 15.35 -2.13
CA LYS A 2 -13.03 14.00 -1.60
C LYS A 2 -12.37 13.84 -0.24
N LYS A 3 -13.16 13.38 0.74
CA LYS A 3 -12.76 12.98 2.08
C LYS A 3 -11.47 12.14 2.02
N LYS A 4 -10.32 12.71 2.39
CA LYS A 4 -9.22 11.90 2.92
C LYS A 4 -9.80 11.28 4.18
N ARG A 5 -10.16 10.00 4.11
CA ARG A 5 -10.70 9.29 5.27
C ARG A 5 -9.63 9.34 6.34
N SER A 6 -9.82 10.20 7.33
CA SER A 6 -9.06 10.26 8.57
C SER A 6 -9.45 9.07 9.45
N SER A 7 -9.31 7.88 8.89
CA SER A 7 -9.53 6.63 9.59
C SER A 7 -8.27 5.83 9.42
N THR A 8 -7.73 5.36 10.52
CA THR A 8 -6.79 4.24 10.69
C THR A 8 -7.34 2.92 10.11
N GLU A 9 -8.25 3.00 9.14
CA GLU A 9 -8.71 1.92 8.30
C GLU A 9 -7.58 1.51 7.37
N LEU A 10 -7.10 0.30 7.58
CA LEU A 10 -6.23 -0.39 6.66
C LEU A 10 -6.92 -0.49 5.30
N LEU A 11 -6.42 0.27 4.31
CA LEU A 11 -6.97 0.31 2.95
C LEU A 11 -6.77 -1.03 2.22
N LEU A 12 -5.79 -1.81 2.67
CA LEU A 12 -5.53 -3.18 2.24
C LEU A 12 -6.14 -4.12 3.27
N ARG A 13 -6.86 -5.15 2.83
CA ARG A 13 -7.43 -6.17 3.74
C ARG A 13 -6.29 -7.03 4.32
N ASN A 14 -6.32 -7.31 5.63
CA ASN A 14 -5.19 -7.90 6.36
C ASN A 14 -4.77 -9.29 5.84
N VAL A 15 -5.74 -10.18 5.61
CA VAL A 15 -5.48 -11.56 5.16
C VAL A 15 -4.78 -11.64 3.79
N PRO A 16 -5.27 -10.97 2.72
CA PRO A 16 -4.58 -11.01 1.42
C PRO A 16 -3.21 -10.34 1.44
N PHE A 17 -3.03 -9.25 2.19
CA PHE A 17 -1.71 -8.60 2.34
C PHE A 17 -0.71 -9.52 3.05
N GLN A 18 -1.12 -10.16 4.14
CA GLN A 18 -0.28 -11.11 4.85
C GLN A 18 0.08 -12.33 4.00
N ARG A 19 -0.87 -12.86 3.20
CA ARG A 19 -0.60 -13.99 2.28
C ARG A 19 0.44 -13.61 1.23
N LEU A 20 0.35 -12.39 0.68
CA LEU A 20 1.34 -11.87 -0.27
C LEU A 20 2.71 -11.71 0.39
N GLY A 21 2.76 -11.09 1.58
CA GLY A 21 4.00 -10.93 2.34
C GLY A 21 4.70 -12.27 2.62
N ARG A 22 3.94 -13.30 3.02
CA ARG A 22 4.46 -14.66 3.22
C ARG A 22 4.98 -15.28 1.91
N LYS A 23 4.26 -15.11 0.80
CA LYS A 23 4.70 -15.61 -0.51
C LYS A 23 6.02 -14.96 -0.95
N ILE A 24 6.18 -13.66 -0.70
CA ILE A 24 7.41 -12.93 -1.00
C ILE A 24 8.55 -13.41 -0.09
N ALA A 25 8.30 -13.55 1.21
CA ALA A 25 9.28 -14.00 2.20
C ALA A 25 9.84 -15.39 1.90
N LEU A 26 8.99 -16.28 1.36
CA LEU A 26 9.38 -17.64 0.99
C LEU A 26 10.49 -17.69 -0.07
N PHE A 27 10.62 -16.66 -0.91
CA PHE A 27 11.74 -16.56 -1.87
C PHE A 27 13.10 -16.30 -1.19
N PHE A 28 13.10 -15.80 0.05
CA PHE A 28 14.31 -15.49 0.80
C PHE A 28 14.64 -16.55 1.84
N LYS A 29 13.62 -17.07 2.56
CA LYS A 29 13.79 -18.10 3.58
C LYS A 29 12.49 -18.87 3.79
N THR A 30 12.58 -20.19 3.79
CA THR A 30 11.44 -21.11 3.88
C THR A 30 10.73 -21.08 5.23
N ASP A 31 11.46 -20.82 6.32
CA ASP A 31 10.96 -20.95 7.70
C ASP A 31 10.81 -19.58 8.40
N LEU A 32 10.35 -18.57 7.68
CA LEU A 32 10.18 -17.22 8.23
C LEU A 32 8.81 -17.04 8.90
N CYS A 33 8.81 -16.73 10.19
CA CYS A 33 7.62 -16.34 10.95
C CYS A 33 7.57 -14.81 11.10
N PHE A 34 6.41 -14.21 10.86
CA PHE A 34 6.20 -12.79 11.03
C PHE A 34 5.44 -12.51 12.34
N GLN A 35 5.94 -11.57 13.13
CA GLN A 35 5.19 -10.98 14.23
C GLN A 35 3.99 -10.20 13.68
N SER A 36 2.86 -10.22 14.39
CA SER A 36 1.66 -9.46 14.00
C SER A 36 1.94 -7.97 13.82
N SER A 37 2.73 -7.37 14.71
CA SER A 37 3.18 -5.97 14.62
C SER A 37 4.02 -5.69 13.38
N ALA A 38 4.88 -6.61 12.97
CA ALA A 38 5.70 -6.47 11.77
C ALA A 38 4.84 -6.47 10.50
N VAL A 39 3.84 -7.35 10.43
CA VAL A 39 2.88 -7.37 9.31
C VAL A 39 2.11 -6.05 9.23
N MET A 40 1.66 -5.52 10.37
CA MET A 40 0.95 -4.24 10.45
C MET A 40 1.83 -3.06 10.03
N ALA A 41 3.09 -3.03 10.46
CA ALA A 41 4.04 -1.99 10.07
C ALA A 41 4.31 -2.00 8.56
N LEU A 42 4.50 -3.18 7.96
CA LEU A 42 4.67 -3.33 6.51
C LEU A 42 3.43 -2.86 5.76
N GLN A 43 2.24 -3.15 6.29
CA GLN A 43 0.98 -2.75 5.68
C GLN A 43 0.79 -1.23 5.72
N GLU A 44 1.10 -0.59 6.85
CA GLU A 44 1.00 0.86 6.97
C GLU A 44 2.04 1.59 6.12
N ALA A 45 3.29 1.10 6.08
CA ALA A 45 4.33 1.65 5.22
C ALA A 45 3.97 1.54 3.73
N SER A 46 3.46 0.38 3.31
CA SER A 46 3.01 0.16 1.92
C SER A 46 1.85 1.08 1.56
N LYS A 47 0.91 1.28 2.48
CA LYS A 47 -0.22 2.20 2.30
C LYS A 47 0.27 3.64 2.16
N ALA A 48 1.14 4.10 3.06
CA ALA A 48 1.69 5.46 3.02
C ALA A 48 2.42 5.73 1.70
N TYR A 49 3.23 4.76 1.24
CA TYR A 49 3.92 4.82 -0.03
C TYR A 49 2.95 4.94 -1.22
N LEU A 50 1.96 4.05 -1.31
CA LEU A 50 0.99 4.08 -2.41
C LEU A 50 0.16 5.36 -2.42
N VAL A 51 -0.27 5.86 -1.25
CA VAL A 51 -1.03 7.11 -1.15
C VAL A 51 -0.18 8.29 -1.66
N GLY A 52 1.08 8.41 -1.22
CA GLY A 52 1.98 9.46 -1.70
C GLY A 52 2.21 9.37 -3.21
N LEU A 53 2.53 8.17 -3.71
CA LEU A 53 2.75 7.93 -5.13
C LEU A 53 1.53 8.32 -5.98
N PHE A 54 0.31 7.97 -5.55
CA PHE A 54 -0.91 8.33 -6.28
C PHE A 54 -1.26 9.82 -6.15
N GLU A 55 -0.92 10.47 -5.04
CA GLU A 55 -1.05 11.92 -4.90
C GLU A 55 -0.16 12.64 -5.93
N ASP A 56 1.11 12.22 -6.05
CA ASP A 56 2.06 12.78 -7.02
C ASP A 56 1.68 12.47 -8.47
N THR A 57 1.27 11.22 -8.74
CA THR A 57 0.83 10.82 -10.09
C THR A 57 -0.41 11.61 -10.52
N LYS A 58 -1.32 11.89 -9.59
CA LYS A 58 -2.48 12.74 -9.86
C LYS A 58 -2.06 14.18 -10.20
N LEU A 59 -1.06 14.74 -9.51
CA LEU A 59 -0.53 16.07 -9.85
C LEU A 59 0.08 16.07 -11.25
N CYS A 60 0.83 15.03 -11.61
CA CYS A 60 1.38 14.86 -12.96
C CYS A 60 0.27 14.75 -14.03
N ALA A 61 -0.80 14.02 -13.74
CA ALA A 61 -1.95 13.92 -14.65
C ALA A 61 -2.62 15.29 -14.88
N ILE A 62 -2.86 16.05 -13.80
CA ILE A 62 -3.42 17.41 -13.88
C ILE A 62 -2.50 18.34 -14.67
N HIS A 63 -1.18 18.25 -14.44
CA HIS A 63 -0.19 19.01 -15.20
C HIS A 63 -0.30 18.72 -16.71
N ALA A 64 -0.52 17.46 -17.08
CA ALA A 64 -0.78 17.03 -18.46
C ALA A 64 -2.22 17.30 -18.95
N LYS A 65 -3.04 18.04 -18.19
CA LYS A 65 -4.48 18.30 -18.45
C LYS A 65 -5.33 17.03 -18.59
N ARG A 66 -4.92 15.95 -17.93
CA ARG A 66 -5.64 14.66 -17.87
C ARG A 66 -6.23 14.44 -16.49
N VAL A 67 -7.39 13.81 -16.44
CA VAL A 67 -8.05 13.42 -15.18
C VAL A 67 -7.79 11.95 -14.86
N HIS A 68 -7.46 11.15 -15.86
CA HIS A 68 -7.13 9.73 -15.73
C HIS A 68 -5.63 9.55 -15.50
N ILE A 69 -5.29 8.81 -14.45
CA ILE A 69 -3.95 8.31 -14.20
C ILE A 69 -3.70 7.16 -15.18
N VAL A 70 -2.60 7.23 -15.91
CA VAL A 70 -2.17 6.24 -16.90
C VAL A 70 -0.73 5.82 -16.60
N PRO A 71 -0.33 4.57 -16.94
CA PRO A 71 1.07 4.14 -16.90
C PRO A 71 1.95 4.94 -17.84
#